data_AF-A0A357V199-F1
#
_entry.id   AF-A0A357V199-F1
#
_cell.length_a   1.000
_cell.length_b   1.000
_cell.length_c   1.000
_cell.angle_alpha   90.00
_cell.angle_beta   90.00
_cell.angle_gamma   90.00
#
_symmetry.space_group_name_H-M   'P 1'
#
loop_
_entity.id
_entity.type
_entity.pdbx_description
1 polymer ?
#
loop_
_entity_poly.entity_id
_entity_poly.type
_entity_poly.pdbx_seq_one_letter_code
_entity_poly.pdbx_strand_id
1 'polypeptide(L)'
;MTLNAGVDNGDGTATLLEHDLTVPGGLRMRFPPGASGPHAFPVTVISSDGHVRTGSLTVEPGLAALESGLRFSIEAPVVLDGSGRVGFPVAISFARGMGKMVGDVAFTLDGVPAGVHLTGGVRDGAPDGDGPWRLAMDDLRDLSLIVPEGQGAFDVDLTVEARGQSGGRLKLTRQARAVPPGARAQESRPSAAAPSTEPKSVAVDKPASASPSV
;
A
#
# COMPACT_ATOMS: atom_id res chain seq x y z
N MET A 1 -12.59 10.88 -26.49
CA MET A 1 -13.35 10.72 -25.23
C MET A 1 -14.74 10.25 -25.62
N THR A 2 -15.40 9.41 -24.83
CA THR A 2 -16.74 8.90 -25.18
C THR A 2 -17.67 8.92 -23.99
N LEU A 3 -18.90 9.39 -24.17
CA LEU A 3 -19.99 9.20 -23.21
C LEU A 3 -20.63 7.82 -23.42
N ASN A 4 -21.24 7.26 -22.37
CA ASN A 4 -22.01 6.01 -22.46
C ASN A 4 -23.44 6.20 -22.98
N ALA A 5 -23.88 7.45 -23.18
CA ALA A 5 -25.21 7.84 -23.64
C ALA A 5 -25.13 9.17 -24.41
N GLY A 6 -26.20 9.52 -25.12
CA GLY A 6 -26.24 10.68 -26.01
C GLY A 6 -25.72 10.43 -27.43
N VAL A 7 -25.77 11.47 -28.25
CA VAL A 7 -25.37 11.49 -29.66
C VAL A 7 -24.07 12.27 -29.80
N ASP A 8 -23.05 11.65 -30.38
CA ASP A 8 -21.80 12.32 -30.79
C ASP A 8 -22.05 13.11 -32.08
N ASN A 9 -21.80 14.42 -32.05
CA ASN A 9 -22.02 15.31 -33.19
C ASN A 9 -20.83 15.33 -34.18
N GLY A 10 -19.71 14.67 -33.85
CA GLY A 10 -18.53 14.57 -34.72
C GLY A 10 -17.62 15.79 -34.73
N ASP A 11 -17.97 16.84 -34.00
CA ASP A 11 -17.19 18.09 -33.84
C ASP A 11 -16.56 18.21 -32.44
N GLY A 12 -16.60 17.13 -31.65
CA GLY A 12 -16.16 17.11 -30.27
C GLY A 12 -17.23 17.51 -29.25
N THR A 13 -18.45 17.80 -29.71
CA THR A 13 -19.63 17.97 -28.84
C THR A 13 -20.52 16.73 -28.85
N ALA A 14 -21.33 16.58 -27.80
CA ALA A 14 -22.34 15.55 -27.72
C ALA A 14 -23.68 16.15 -27.28
N THR A 15 -24.77 15.66 -27.88
CA THR A 15 -26.13 16.05 -27.53
C THR A 15 -26.73 14.99 -26.61
N LEU A 16 -27.24 15.41 -25.45
CA LEU A 16 -27.88 14.55 -24.46
C LEU A 16 -29.36 14.90 -24.36
N LEU A 17 -30.21 13.88 -24.32
CA LEU A 17 -31.65 13.99 -24.04
C LEU A 17 -31.95 13.56 -22.61
N GLU A 18 -33.16 13.85 -22.10
CA GLU A 18 -33.52 13.53 -20.72
C GLU A 18 -33.34 12.04 -20.37
N HIS A 19 -33.65 11.14 -21.31
CA HIS A 19 -33.48 9.70 -21.08
C HIS A 19 -32.00 9.29 -20.96
N ASP A 20 -31.07 10.01 -21.61
CA ASP A 20 -29.63 9.76 -21.50
C ASP A 20 -29.10 10.06 -20.08
N LEU A 21 -29.76 10.97 -19.35
CA LEU A 21 -29.40 11.31 -17.97
C LEU A 21 -29.82 10.22 -16.98
N THR A 22 -30.77 9.36 -17.38
CA THR A 22 -31.32 8.29 -16.53
C THR A 22 -30.77 6.90 -16.85
N VAL A 23 -29.69 6.80 -17.63
CA VAL A 23 -29.11 5.50 -17.98
C VAL A 23 -28.69 4.73 -16.71
N PRO A 24 -28.92 3.39 -16.65
CA PRO A 24 -28.52 2.58 -15.51
C PRO A 24 -27.03 2.73 -15.20
N GLY A 25 -26.70 3.03 -13.94
CA GLY A 25 -25.32 3.31 -13.52
C GLY A 25 -24.84 4.74 -13.81
N GLY A 26 -25.74 5.62 -14.26
CA GLY A 26 -25.49 7.04 -14.48
C GLY A 26 -24.73 7.36 -15.77
N LEU A 27 -24.70 8.65 -16.12
CA LEU A 27 -23.89 9.14 -17.23
C LEU A 27 -22.40 9.01 -16.86
N ARG A 28 -21.63 8.36 -17.74
CA ARG A 28 -20.22 8.04 -17.54
C ARG A 28 -19.42 8.53 -18.74
N MET A 29 -18.27 9.10 -18.45
CA MET A 29 -17.34 9.64 -19.43
C MET A 29 -16.07 8.79 -19.43
N ARG A 30 -15.69 8.26 -20.59
CA ARG A 30 -14.47 7.48 -20.77
C ARG A 30 -13.41 8.32 -21.47
N PHE A 31 -12.31 8.54 -20.76
CA PHE A 31 -11.14 9.22 -21.27
C PHE A 31 -10.18 8.23 -21.94
N PRO A 32 -9.39 8.69 -22.93
CA PRO A 32 -8.28 7.90 -23.46
C PRO A 32 -7.26 7.55 -22.35
N PRO A 33 -6.54 6.41 -22.46
CA PRO A 33 -5.45 6.10 -21.54
C PRO A 33 -4.44 7.24 -21.45
N GLY A 34 -4.05 7.60 -20.23
CA GLY A 34 -3.09 8.67 -19.97
C GLY A 34 -3.66 10.09 -20.00
N ALA A 35 -4.96 10.28 -20.26
CA ALA A 35 -5.60 11.58 -20.07
C ALA A 35 -5.44 12.05 -18.61
N SER A 36 -5.04 13.30 -18.41
CA SER A 36 -4.60 13.82 -17.12
C SER A 36 -4.92 15.31 -16.99
N GLY A 37 -5.07 15.78 -15.75
CA GLY A 37 -5.34 17.18 -15.46
C GLY A 37 -6.80 17.58 -15.67
N PRO A 38 -7.16 18.82 -15.34
CA PRO A 38 -8.54 19.30 -15.41
C PRO A 38 -8.94 19.53 -16.87
N HIS A 39 -10.06 18.94 -17.25
CA HIS A 39 -10.75 19.18 -18.52
C HIS A 39 -12.06 19.90 -18.25
N ALA A 40 -12.19 21.12 -18.75
CA ALA A 40 -13.43 21.89 -18.67
C ALA A 40 -14.29 21.61 -19.91
N PHE A 41 -15.54 21.21 -19.67
CA PHE A 41 -16.55 20.97 -20.69
C PHE A 41 -17.61 22.07 -20.59
N PRO A 42 -17.77 22.90 -21.64
CA PRO A 42 -18.90 23.81 -21.69
C PRO A 42 -20.18 22.97 -21.79
N VAL A 43 -21.16 23.27 -20.94
CA VAL A 43 -22.46 22.62 -20.94
C VAL A 43 -23.50 23.66 -21.28
N THR A 44 -24.29 23.40 -22.30
CA THR A 44 -25.46 24.21 -22.66
C THR A 44 -26.69 23.38 -22.40
N VAL A 45 -27.58 23.89 -21.55
CA VAL A 45 -28.88 23.29 -21.27
C VAL A 45 -29.94 24.15 -21.94
N ILE A 46 -30.79 23.50 -22.73
CA ILE A 46 -31.95 24.11 -23.36
C ILE A 46 -33.18 23.49 -22.68
N SER A 47 -33.93 24.32 -21.97
CA SER A 47 -35.17 23.92 -21.31
C SER A 47 -36.32 23.84 -22.33
N SER A 48 -37.35 23.09 -22.01
CA SER A 48 -38.54 22.91 -22.86
C SER A 48 -39.34 24.21 -23.07
N ASP A 49 -39.17 25.19 -22.18
CA ASP A 49 -39.70 26.56 -22.30
C ASP A 49 -38.84 27.48 -23.19
N GLY A 50 -37.75 26.96 -23.77
CA GLY A 50 -36.85 27.69 -24.66
C GLY A 50 -35.76 28.49 -23.94
N HIS A 51 -35.69 28.44 -22.61
CA HIS A 51 -34.59 29.07 -21.89
C HIS A 51 -33.27 28.33 -22.08
N VAL A 52 -32.20 29.09 -22.33
CA VAL A 52 -30.84 28.57 -22.50
C VAL A 52 -30.01 28.97 -21.28
N ARG A 53 -29.35 27.98 -20.68
CA ARG A 53 -28.38 28.20 -19.61
C ARG A 53 -27.06 27.53 -19.95
N THR A 54 -25.98 28.28 -19.80
CA THR A 54 -24.62 27.75 -19.97
C THR A 54 -23.94 27.56 -18.63
N GLY A 55 -23.16 26.50 -18.51
CA GLY A 55 -22.30 26.22 -17.38
C GLY A 55 -21.01 25.54 -17.84
N SER A 56 -20.16 25.20 -16.88
CA SER A 56 -18.94 24.43 -17.14
C SER A 56 -18.87 23.26 -16.17
N LEU A 57 -18.55 22.09 -16.69
CA LEU A 57 -18.23 20.89 -15.91
C LEU A 57 -16.72 20.65 -16.00
N THR A 58 -16.04 20.64 -14.86
CA THR A 58 -14.60 20.30 -14.81
C THR A 58 -14.43 18.86 -14.35
N VAL A 59 -13.74 18.04 -15.14
CA VAL A 59 -13.43 16.63 -14.81
C VAL A 59 -11.93 16.41 -14.86
N GLU A 60 -11.39 15.65 -13.91
CA GLU A 60 -9.97 15.32 -13.83
C GLU A 60 -9.78 13.79 -13.81
N PRO A 61 -9.54 13.14 -14.98
CA PRO A 61 -9.44 11.68 -15.08
C PRO A 61 -8.19 11.09 -14.40
N GLY A 62 -7.22 11.93 -14.07
CA GLY A 62 -5.92 11.50 -13.57
C GLY A 62 -5.96 10.74 -12.23
N LEU A 63 -6.86 11.10 -11.33
CA LEU A 63 -6.98 10.45 -10.02
C LEU A 63 -7.45 8.99 -10.16
N ALA A 64 -8.41 8.72 -11.05
CA ALA A 64 -8.93 7.35 -11.25
C ALA A 64 -7.87 6.38 -11.82
N ALA A 65 -6.92 6.90 -12.61
CA ALA A 65 -5.81 6.10 -13.11
C ALA A 65 -4.83 5.68 -11.99
N LEU A 66 -4.68 6.51 -10.95
CA LEU A 66 -3.84 6.19 -9.80
C LEU A 66 -4.39 5.01 -9.00
N GLU A 67 -5.71 4.98 -8.78
CA GLU A 67 -6.40 3.91 -8.04
C GLU A 67 -6.21 2.54 -8.69
N SER A 68 -6.40 2.45 -10.02
CA SER A 68 -6.26 1.19 -10.76
C SER A 68 -4.80 0.82 -11.05
N GLY A 69 -3.90 1.80 -11.05
CA GLY A 69 -2.52 1.67 -11.48
C GLY A 69 -1.51 1.42 -10.38
N LEU A 70 -1.82 1.75 -9.12
CA LEU A 70 -0.88 1.60 -8.01
C LEU A 70 -0.53 0.12 -7.80
N ARG A 71 0.76 -0.16 -7.74
CA ARG A 71 1.34 -1.45 -7.36
C ARG A 71 2.36 -1.20 -6.26
N PHE A 72 2.33 -2.07 -5.27
CA PHE A 72 3.26 -2.07 -4.14
C PHE A 72 3.64 -3.50 -3.84
N SER A 73 4.94 -3.78 -3.82
CA SER A 73 5.46 -5.09 -3.48
C SER A 73 6.79 -4.98 -2.76
N ILE A 74 7.01 -5.91 -1.83
CA ILE A 74 8.29 -6.16 -1.19
C ILE A 74 8.84 -7.43 -1.85
N GLU A 75 10.01 -7.31 -2.47
CA GLU A 75 10.63 -8.40 -3.22
C GLU A 75 11.37 -9.39 -2.31
N ALA A 76 11.90 -10.46 -2.89
CA ALA A 76 12.67 -11.44 -2.14
C ALA A 76 13.92 -10.79 -1.49
N PRO A 77 14.31 -11.20 -0.28
CA PRO A 77 15.45 -10.61 0.41
C PRO A 77 16.77 -10.97 -0.27
N VAL A 78 17.70 -10.03 -0.22
CA VAL A 78 19.10 -10.18 -0.62
C VAL A 78 19.97 -10.07 0.63
N VAL A 79 20.91 -11.00 0.80
CA VAL A 79 21.90 -10.92 1.90
C VAL A 79 22.85 -9.77 1.61
N LEU A 80 22.97 -8.83 2.55
CA LEU A 80 23.81 -7.64 2.36
C LEU A 80 25.25 -7.89 2.79
N ASP A 81 25.45 -8.63 3.88
CA ASP A 81 26.76 -8.90 4.47
C ASP A 81 26.77 -10.16 5.35
N GLY A 82 27.91 -10.45 5.98
CA GLY A 82 28.08 -11.57 6.89
C GLY A 82 27.48 -11.37 8.29
N SER A 83 26.83 -10.24 8.58
CA SER A 83 26.21 -9.92 9.87
C SER A 83 24.75 -10.37 9.99
N GLY A 84 24.24 -11.09 8.98
CA GLY A 84 22.87 -11.58 8.94
C GLY A 84 21.84 -10.52 8.55
N ARG A 85 22.28 -9.32 8.15
CA ARG A 85 21.41 -8.28 7.59
C ARG A 85 20.96 -8.65 6.18
N VAL A 86 19.68 -8.41 5.93
CA VAL A 86 19.07 -8.64 4.61
C VAL A 86 18.39 -7.37 4.12
N GLY A 87 18.48 -7.12 2.82
CA GLY A 87 17.78 -6.04 2.13
C GLY A 87 16.58 -6.59 1.39
N PHE A 88 15.43 -5.94 1.54
CA PHE A 88 14.22 -6.21 0.78
C PHE A 88 13.98 -5.07 -0.20
N PRO A 89 14.21 -5.26 -1.50
CA PRO A 89 13.84 -4.26 -2.50
C PRO A 89 12.34 -3.97 -2.42
N VAL A 90 12.01 -2.68 -2.45
CA VAL A 90 10.64 -2.18 -2.38
C VAL A 90 10.26 -1.58 -3.72
N ALA A 91 9.34 -2.22 -4.42
CA ALA A 91 8.85 -1.73 -5.70
C ALA A 91 7.51 -1.00 -5.52
N ILE A 92 7.50 0.28 -5.84
CA ILE A 92 6.30 1.12 -5.92
C ILE A 92 6.17 1.62 -7.34
N SER A 93 5.07 1.29 -8.01
CA SER A 93 4.83 1.72 -9.38
C SER A 93 3.38 2.10 -9.62
N PHE A 94 3.15 2.83 -10.71
CA PHE A 94 1.85 3.37 -11.08
C PHE A 94 1.56 3.08 -12.55
N ALA A 95 0.29 3.15 -12.95
CA ALA A 95 -0.06 3.13 -14.36
C ALA A 95 0.60 4.30 -15.10
N ARG A 96 0.97 4.04 -16.36
CA ARG A 96 1.58 5.02 -17.26
C ARG A 96 0.70 6.27 -17.34
N GLY A 97 1.28 7.45 -17.08
CA GLY A 97 0.57 8.72 -17.15
C GLY A 97 0.78 9.65 -15.95
N MET A 98 1.36 9.16 -14.84
CA MET A 98 1.49 9.95 -13.61
C MET A 98 2.28 11.26 -13.75
N GLY A 99 3.22 11.34 -14.71
CA GLY A 99 4.12 12.50 -14.91
C GLY A 99 3.43 13.82 -15.31
N LYS A 100 2.12 13.81 -15.60
CA LYS A 100 1.31 15.01 -15.85
C LYS A 100 0.13 15.17 -14.88
N MET A 101 -0.04 14.23 -13.95
CA MET A 101 -1.37 13.78 -13.54
C MET A 101 -1.73 14.09 -12.09
N VAL A 102 -0.82 14.65 -11.31
CA VAL A 102 -1.10 14.90 -9.90
C VAL A 102 -0.41 16.19 -9.49
N GLY A 103 -1.11 17.01 -8.69
CA GLY A 103 -0.47 18.05 -7.90
C GLY A 103 0.40 17.38 -6.82
N ASP A 104 0.25 17.80 -5.58
CA ASP A 104 1.03 17.20 -4.49
C ASP A 104 0.65 15.72 -4.30
N VAL A 105 1.67 14.84 -4.31
CA VAL A 105 1.57 13.43 -3.93
C VAL A 105 2.41 13.19 -2.70
N ALA A 106 1.80 12.61 -1.67
CA ALA A 106 2.47 12.20 -0.45
C ALA A 106 2.42 10.68 -0.33
N PHE A 107 3.56 10.09 0.03
CA PHE A 107 3.71 8.68 0.28
C PHE A 107 4.05 8.47 1.75
N THR A 108 3.32 7.59 2.41
CA THR A 108 3.56 7.20 3.80
C THR A 108 3.64 5.69 3.89
N LEU A 109 4.74 5.15 4.42
CA LEU A 109 4.86 3.74 4.76
C LEU A 109 4.72 3.57 6.27
N ASP A 110 3.75 2.76 6.71
CA ASP A 110 3.55 2.39 8.11
C ASP A 110 3.85 0.89 8.33
N GLY A 111 3.91 0.44 9.58
CA GLY A 111 4.21 -0.95 9.93
C GLY A 111 5.71 -1.32 9.88
N VAL A 112 6.61 -0.36 9.64
CA VAL A 112 8.07 -0.58 9.70
C VAL A 112 8.52 -0.67 11.16
N PRO A 113 9.00 -1.84 11.65
CA PRO A 113 9.36 -2.01 13.05
C PRO A 113 10.68 -1.34 13.42
N ALA A 114 10.90 -1.14 14.71
CA ALA A 114 12.17 -0.73 15.28
C ALA A 114 13.34 -1.60 14.76
N GLY A 115 14.46 -0.95 14.44
CA GLY A 115 15.66 -1.57 13.90
C GLY A 115 15.64 -1.85 12.38
N VAL A 116 14.49 -1.74 11.72
CA VAL A 116 14.41 -1.78 10.24
C VAL A 116 14.69 -0.39 9.68
N HIS A 117 15.59 -0.31 8.71
CA HIS A 117 15.96 0.95 8.06
C HIS A 117 15.47 0.99 6.62
N LEU A 118 14.87 2.10 6.21
CA LEU A 118 14.50 2.35 4.82
C LEU A 118 15.63 3.15 4.14
N THR A 119 16.05 2.75 2.93
CA THR A 119 17.17 3.41 2.22
C THR A 119 16.86 4.83 1.72
N GLY A 120 15.58 5.20 1.69
CA GLY A 120 15.10 6.53 1.31
C GLY A 120 13.96 6.99 2.21
N GLY A 121 13.63 8.28 2.13
CA GLY A 121 12.58 8.90 2.93
C GLY A 121 13.03 9.38 4.31
N VAL A 122 12.06 9.95 5.02
CA VAL A 122 12.24 10.51 6.36
C VAL A 122 11.27 9.82 7.30
N ARG A 123 11.81 9.23 8.36
CA ARG A 123 10.98 8.66 9.42
C ARG A 123 10.41 9.76 10.31
N ASP A 124 9.11 9.68 10.55
CA ASP A 124 8.46 10.51 11.55
C ASP A 124 8.65 9.89 12.94
N GLY A 125 9.26 10.64 13.86
CA GLY A 125 9.44 10.23 15.25
C GLY A 125 10.89 9.94 15.65
N ALA A 126 11.07 9.30 16.80
CA ALA A 126 12.41 9.05 17.37
C ALA A 126 13.13 7.92 16.61
N PRO A 127 14.42 8.05 16.28
CA PRO A 127 15.16 7.20 15.32
C PRO A 127 15.16 5.69 15.63
N ASP A 128 14.85 5.29 16.87
CA ASP A 128 14.87 3.90 17.32
C ASP A 128 13.48 3.29 17.62
N GLY A 129 12.39 4.05 17.46
CA GLY A 129 11.02 3.55 17.67
C GLY A 129 10.39 2.87 16.44
N ASP A 130 9.11 2.55 16.57
CA ASP A 130 8.23 2.33 15.41
C ASP A 130 7.77 3.69 14.87
N GLY A 131 7.43 3.77 13.59
CA GLY A 131 6.80 4.99 13.08
C GLY A 131 6.73 5.06 11.56
N PRO A 132 5.81 5.89 11.05
CA PRO A 132 5.63 6.03 9.61
C PRO A 132 6.84 6.70 8.97
N TRP A 133 7.10 6.31 7.73
CA TRP A 133 8.09 6.94 6.86
C TRP A 133 7.37 7.77 5.81
N ARG A 134 7.79 9.02 5.67
CA ARG A 134 7.39 9.89 4.56
C ARG A 134 8.38 9.74 3.42
N LEU A 135 7.88 9.53 2.21
CA LEU A 135 8.70 9.44 1.00
C LEU A 135 8.36 10.56 0.02
N ALA A 136 9.39 11.08 -0.64
CA ALA A 136 9.28 11.85 -1.86
C ALA A 136 9.42 10.94 -3.10
N MET A 137 9.08 11.48 -4.27
CA MET A 137 9.21 10.73 -5.54
C MET A 137 10.64 10.25 -5.81
N ASP A 138 11.65 11.01 -5.41
CA ASP A 138 13.06 10.64 -5.62
C ASP A 138 13.51 9.51 -4.69
N ASP A 139 12.89 9.35 -3.51
CA ASP A 139 13.17 8.26 -2.58
C ASP A 139 12.70 6.90 -3.13
N LEU A 140 11.77 6.88 -4.08
CA LEU A 140 11.24 5.64 -4.65
C LEU A 140 12.27 4.90 -5.53
N ARG A 141 13.38 5.56 -5.88
CA ARG A 141 14.46 4.93 -6.67
C ARG A 141 15.33 4.08 -5.76
N ASP A 142 15.50 2.82 -6.13
CA ASP A 142 16.34 1.85 -5.40
C ASP A 142 15.96 1.73 -3.90
N LEU A 143 14.67 1.91 -3.61
CA LEU A 143 14.12 1.83 -2.26
C LEU A 143 14.24 0.40 -1.74
N SER A 144 14.75 0.24 -0.52
CA SER A 144 14.94 -1.06 0.13
C SER A 144 14.75 -0.95 1.63
N LEU A 145 14.13 -1.98 2.22
CA LEU A 145 14.07 -2.18 3.66
C LEU A 145 15.27 -3.03 4.10
N ILE A 146 16.15 -2.46 4.90
CA ILE A 146 17.27 -3.17 5.51
C ILE A 146 16.82 -3.69 6.87
N VAL A 147 16.75 -5.02 6.96
CA VAL A 147 16.23 -5.74 8.12
C VAL A 147 17.39 -6.43 8.86
N PRO A 148 17.48 -6.28 10.19
CA PRO A 148 18.49 -6.95 11.00
C PRO A 148 18.22 -8.46 11.13
N GLU A 149 19.25 -9.21 11.55
CA GLU A 149 19.10 -10.64 11.84
C GLU A 149 18.06 -10.86 12.95
N GLY A 150 17.29 -11.94 12.81
CA GLY A 150 16.33 -12.36 13.85
C GLY A 150 15.01 -11.59 13.87
N GLN A 151 14.83 -10.60 12.99
CA GLN A 151 13.55 -9.90 12.85
C GLN A 151 12.47 -10.86 12.33
N GLY A 152 11.30 -10.83 12.97
CA GLY A 152 10.12 -11.58 12.52
C GLY A 152 9.55 -11.07 11.21
N ALA A 153 8.54 -11.76 10.67
CA ALA A 153 7.78 -11.26 9.54
C ALA A 153 6.92 -10.07 9.97
N PHE A 154 6.78 -9.07 9.11
CA PHE A 154 5.98 -7.87 9.37
C PHE A 154 5.27 -7.40 8.10
N ASP A 155 4.10 -6.77 8.30
CA ASP A 155 3.36 -6.11 7.24
C ASP A 155 3.75 -4.64 7.17
N VAL A 156 3.79 -4.11 5.95
CA VAL A 156 4.04 -2.72 5.67
C VAL A 156 2.86 -2.18 4.87
N ASP A 157 2.34 -1.03 5.28
CA ASP A 157 1.21 -0.38 4.63
C ASP A 157 1.68 0.89 3.92
N LEU A 158 1.64 0.88 2.59
CA LEU A 158 1.85 2.07 1.77
C LEU A 158 0.53 2.83 1.64
N THR A 159 0.47 4.02 2.20
CA THR A 159 -0.57 5.02 1.95
C THR A 159 -0.09 6.05 0.95
N VAL A 160 -0.87 6.25 -0.11
CA VAL A 160 -0.65 7.30 -1.13
C VAL A 160 -1.79 8.30 -1.05
N GLU A 161 -1.45 9.55 -0.79
CA GLU A 161 -2.39 10.67 -0.84
C GLU A 161 -2.06 11.56 -2.04
N ALA A 162 -3.05 11.77 -2.90
CA ALA A 162 -2.92 12.54 -4.13
C ALA A 162 -3.93 13.68 -4.14
N ARG A 163 -3.47 14.87 -4.55
CA ARG A 163 -4.33 16.03 -4.79
C ARG A 163 -4.31 16.41 -6.26
N GLY A 164 -5.48 16.43 -6.89
CA GLY A 164 -5.68 16.93 -8.24
C GLY A 164 -5.67 18.45 -8.31
N GLN A 165 -5.42 19.00 -9.50
CA GLN A 165 -5.39 20.44 -9.73
C GLN A 165 -6.78 21.08 -9.63
N SER A 166 -7.85 20.32 -9.92
CA SER A 166 -9.24 20.74 -9.70
C SER A 166 -9.65 20.75 -8.22
N GLY A 167 -8.77 20.30 -7.32
CA GLY A 167 -9.04 20.19 -5.89
C GLY A 167 -9.54 18.82 -5.42
N GLY A 168 -9.79 17.89 -6.35
CA GLY A 168 -10.09 16.49 -6.03
C GLY A 168 -8.97 15.83 -5.21
N ARG A 169 -9.34 14.88 -4.35
CA ARG A 169 -8.39 14.14 -3.49
C ARG A 169 -8.62 12.65 -3.60
N LEU A 170 -7.55 11.89 -3.51
CA LEU A 170 -7.58 10.43 -3.46
C LEU A 170 -6.62 9.94 -2.38
N LYS A 171 -7.07 8.95 -1.61
CA LYS A 171 -6.26 8.24 -0.63
C LYS A 171 -6.38 6.75 -0.88
N LEU A 172 -5.23 6.09 -1.06
CA LEU A 172 -5.13 4.67 -1.36
C LEU A 172 -4.17 4.03 -0.37
N THR A 173 -4.52 2.84 0.10
CA THR A 173 -3.62 2.02 0.91
C THR A 173 -3.40 0.68 0.23
N ARG A 174 -2.14 0.23 0.18
CA ARG A 174 -1.71 -1.10 -0.27
C ARG A 174 -0.81 -1.70 0.79
N GLN A 175 -1.00 -2.98 1.07
CA GLN A 175 -0.18 -3.72 2.02
C GLN A 175 0.78 -4.65 1.28
N ALA A 176 1.97 -4.82 1.84
CA ALA A 176 2.91 -5.88 1.45
C ALA A 176 3.56 -6.47 2.72
N ARG A 177 3.99 -7.72 2.64
CA ARG A 177 4.61 -8.43 3.77
C ARG A 177 6.08 -8.70 3.51
N ALA A 178 6.93 -8.34 4.47
CA ALA A 178 8.33 -8.75 4.51
C ALA A 178 8.47 -10.02 5.34
N VAL A 179 9.19 -11.01 4.82
CA VAL A 179 9.42 -12.30 5.50
C VAL A 179 10.92 -12.61 5.53
N PRO A 180 11.63 -12.20 6.60
CA PRO A 180 13.05 -12.48 6.77
C PRO A 180 13.35 -13.99 6.79
N PRO A 181 14.52 -14.41 6.28
CA PRO A 181 15.01 -15.77 6.51
C PRO A 181 15.02 -16.08 8.01
N GLY A 182 14.39 -17.19 8.41
CA GLY A 182 14.25 -17.57 9.82
C GLY A 182 12.90 -17.23 10.46
N ALA A 183 12.18 -16.19 9.99
CA ALA A 183 10.86 -15.86 10.50
C ALA A 183 9.82 -16.98 10.26
N ARG A 184 9.85 -17.60 9.06
CA ARG A 184 9.01 -18.79 8.76
C ARG A 184 9.27 -19.97 9.71
N ALA A 185 10.51 -20.14 10.16
CA ALA A 185 10.87 -21.21 11.08
C ALA A 185 10.42 -20.94 12.53
N GLN A 186 10.28 -19.66 12.92
CA GLN A 186 9.70 -19.26 14.21
C GLN A 186 8.19 -19.50 14.25
N GLU A 187 7.47 -19.18 13.16
CA GLU A 187 6.03 -19.45 13.04
C GLU A 187 5.72 -20.97 13.03
N SER A 188 6.67 -21.78 12.55
CA SER A 188 6.57 -23.24 12.52
C SER A 188 7.02 -23.94 13.81
N ARG A 189 7.63 -23.23 14.77
CA ARG A 189 8.09 -23.85 16.02
C ARG A 189 6.90 -23.88 16.98
N PRO A 190 6.25 -25.03 17.26
CA PRO A 190 5.33 -25.09 18.37
C PRO A 190 6.08 -24.67 19.63
N SER A 191 5.44 -23.86 20.48
CA SER A 191 5.92 -23.57 21.82
C SER A 191 6.00 -24.88 22.60
N ALA A 192 7.12 -25.58 22.46
CA ALA A 192 7.46 -26.72 23.28
C ALA A 192 8.00 -26.17 24.60
N ALA A 193 7.08 -25.65 25.42
CA ALA A 193 7.21 -25.79 26.86
C ALA A 193 6.96 -27.26 27.17
N ALA A 194 7.97 -28.10 26.99
CA ALA A 194 8.00 -29.39 27.64
C ALA A 194 8.03 -29.13 29.15
N PRO A 195 7.09 -29.64 29.97
CA PRO A 195 7.34 -29.69 31.39
C PRO A 195 8.51 -30.65 31.58
N SER A 196 9.63 -30.14 32.11
CA SER A 196 10.66 -30.97 32.73
C SER A 196 9.99 -31.76 33.86
N THR A 197 9.52 -32.96 33.57
CA THR A 197 9.26 -33.96 34.60
C THR A 197 10.60 -34.49 35.05
N GLU A 198 11.17 -33.85 36.08
CA GLU A 198 12.18 -34.46 36.92
C GLU A 198 11.63 -35.80 37.46
N PRO A 199 12.32 -36.93 37.26
CA PRO A 199 11.99 -38.14 37.98
C PRO A 199 12.39 -37.95 39.45
N LYS A 200 11.41 -37.84 40.36
CA LYS A 200 11.62 -38.00 41.80
C LYS A 200 12.25 -39.37 42.04
N SER A 201 13.53 -39.37 42.39
CA SER A 201 14.23 -40.55 42.90
C SER A 201 13.56 -40.98 44.21
N VAL A 202 12.93 -42.16 44.21
CA VAL A 202 12.46 -42.83 45.42
C VAL A 202 13.70 -43.29 46.19
N ALA A 203 13.87 -42.78 47.41
CA ALA A 203 14.85 -43.27 48.36
C ALA A 203 14.48 -44.70 48.78
N VAL A 204 15.33 -45.66 48.44
CA VAL A 204 15.32 -47.01 49.04
C VAL A 204 15.99 -46.87 50.40
N ASP A 205 15.19 -46.88 51.47
CA ASP A 205 15.70 -47.05 52.82
C ASP A 205 16.09 -48.53 53.00
N LYS A 206 17.40 -48.79 53.05
CA LYS A 206 17.98 -50.09 53.41
C LYS A 206 18.75 -49.88 54.72
N PRO A 207 18.29 -50.41 55.86
CA PRO A 207 19.06 -50.31 57.09
C PRO A 207 20.34 -51.17 57.00
N ALA A 208 21.42 -50.58 57.50
CA ALA A 208 22.77 -51.12 57.53
C ALA A 208 22.87 -52.45 58.29
N SER A 209 23.73 -53.34 57.80
CA SER A 209 24.14 -54.57 58.47
C SER A 209 25.58 -54.41 58.97
N ALA A 210 25.79 -54.60 60.26
CA ALA A 210 27.07 -54.98 60.90
C ALA A 210 26.69 -55.57 62.26
N SER A 211 26.65 -56.89 62.46
CA SER A 211 27.72 -57.91 62.53
C SER A 211 27.95 -58.35 64.00
N PRO A 212 28.36 -59.61 64.24
CA PRO A 212 28.22 -60.32 65.52
C PRO A 212 29.47 -60.25 66.40
N SER A 213 29.34 -60.56 67.70
CA SER A 213 30.21 -61.50 68.46
C SER A 213 30.02 -61.37 69.99
N VAL A 214 29.80 -62.55 70.60
CA VAL A 214 30.00 -63.02 72.00
C VAL A 214 29.28 -62.28 73.12
#